data_AF-A0A318B805-F1
#
_entry.id   AF-A0A318B805-F1
#
_cell.length_a   1.000
_cell.length_b   1.000
_cell.length_c   1.000
_cell.angle_alpha   90.00
_cell.angle_beta   90.00
_cell.angle_gamma   90.00
#
_symmetry.space_group_name_H-M   'P 1'
#
loop_
_entity.id
_entity.type
_entity.pdbx_description
1 polymer ?
#
loop_
_entity_poly.entity_id
_entity_poly.type
_entity_poly.pdbx_seq_one_letter_code
_entity_poly.pdbx_strand_id
1 'polypeptide(L)'
;MSKRNVCILAGTGLGAWLAVTLFYGAFGAELIERAFWFYAANAFLAAALVTFAFQATARLLRIPHSRRLYPAMAFALPGAAAANLILLGFVPLAPGAEPSSLGRYLAFLIVLYISIGASALERAPQKTRL
;
A
#
# COMPACT_ATOMS: atom_id res chain seq x y z
N MET A 1 -12.06 -18.59 -2.76
CA MET A 1 -10.99 -18.02 -3.61
C MET A 1 -9.93 -19.11 -3.79
N SER A 2 -9.36 -19.30 -4.99
CA SER A 2 -8.36 -20.37 -5.20
C SER A 2 -7.03 -20.02 -4.52
N LYS A 3 -6.23 -21.02 -4.13
CA LYS A 3 -4.87 -20.81 -3.59
C LYS A 3 -4.00 -20.00 -4.56
N ARG A 4 -4.10 -20.28 -5.86
CA ARG A 4 -3.42 -19.53 -6.93
C ARG A 4 -3.76 -18.03 -6.90
N ASN A 5 -5.04 -17.67 -6.73
CA ASN A 5 -5.46 -16.27 -6.67
C ASN A 5 -4.91 -15.58 -5.42
N VAL A 6 -4.85 -16.28 -4.28
CA VAL A 6 -4.21 -15.77 -3.05
C VAL A 6 -2.74 -15.47 -3.31
N CYS A 7 -1.99 -16.41 -3.90
CA CYS A 7 -0.57 -16.21 -4.22
C CYS A 7 -0.34 -15.03 -5.17
N ILE A 8 -1.18 -14.87 -6.19
CA ILE A 8 -1.09 -13.74 -7.12
C ILE A 8 -1.33 -12.42 -6.37
N LEU A 9 -2.40 -12.33 -5.59
CA LEU A 9 -2.71 -11.13 -4.81
C LEU A 9 -1.60 -10.80 -3.82
N ALA A 10 -1.13 -11.78 -3.07
CA ALA A 10 -0.06 -11.63 -2.09
C ALA A 10 1.25 -11.17 -2.74
N GLY A 11 1.63 -11.78 -3.87
CA GLY A 11 2.83 -11.40 -4.62
C GLY A 11 2.73 -10.00 -5.21
N THR A 12 1.60 -9.64 -5.83
CA THR A 12 1.41 -8.29 -6.36
C THR A 12 1.39 -7.24 -5.26
N GLY A 13 0.71 -7.51 -4.14
CA GLY A 13 0.64 -6.59 -3.02
C GLY A 13 1.99 -6.37 -2.35
N LEU A 14 2.76 -7.44 -2.15
CA LEU A 14 4.14 -7.34 -1.68
C LEU A 14 5.01 -6.54 -2.66
N GLY A 15 4.90 -6.79 -3.97
CA GLY A 15 5.66 -6.05 -4.98
C GLY A 15 5.32 -4.56 -5.02
N ALA A 16 4.03 -4.22 -4.94
CA ALA A 16 3.58 -2.83 -4.90
C ALA A 16 4.06 -2.11 -3.63
N TRP A 17 3.94 -2.78 -2.47
CA TRP A 17 4.48 -2.27 -1.20
C TRP A 17 6.00 -2.08 -1.25
N LEU A 18 6.74 -3.05 -1.81
CA LEU A 18 8.20 -2.99 -1.93
C LEU A 18 8.63 -1.84 -2.83
N ALA A 19 7.96 -1.62 -3.96
CA ALA A 19 8.24 -0.51 -4.87
C ALA A 19 8.10 0.85 -4.16
N VAL A 20 7.00 1.08 -3.44
CA VAL A 20 6.78 2.37 -2.75
C VAL A 20 7.68 2.55 -1.54
N THR A 21 8.00 1.46 -0.83
CA THR A 21 8.89 1.50 0.34
C THR A 21 10.34 1.76 -0.07
N LEU A 22 10.82 1.12 -1.13
CA LEU A 22 12.16 1.39 -1.66
C LEU A 22 12.27 2.81 -2.22
N PHE A 23 11.23 3.30 -2.90
CA PHE A 23 11.21 4.69 -3.34
C PHE A 23 11.26 5.67 -2.16
N TYR A 24 10.47 5.42 -1.11
CA TYR A 24 10.54 6.20 0.12
C TYR A 24 11.93 6.12 0.77
N GLY A 25 12.53 4.94 0.85
CA GLY A 25 13.86 4.76 1.43
C GLY A 25 14.97 5.47 0.63
N ALA A 26 14.89 5.45 -0.70
CA ALA A 26 15.89 6.07 -1.57
C ALA A 26 15.80 7.61 -1.60
N PHE A 27 14.59 8.17 -1.57
CA PHE A 27 14.36 9.61 -1.75
C PHE A 27 13.83 10.31 -0.48
N GLY A 28 13.70 9.58 0.62
CA GLY A 28 13.13 10.03 1.89
C GLY A 28 13.79 11.28 2.43
N ALA A 29 15.04 11.15 2.86
CA ALA A 29 15.79 12.23 3.52
C ALA A 29 16.08 13.42 2.59
N GLU A 30 16.34 13.17 1.31
CA GLU A 30 16.83 14.20 0.40
C GLU A 30 15.73 14.98 -0.33
N LEU A 31 14.55 14.40 -0.50
CA LEU A 31 13.48 15.00 -1.30
C LEU A 31 12.13 14.98 -0.59
N ILE A 32 11.70 13.80 -0.16
CA ILE A 32 10.32 13.56 0.32
C ILE A 32 10.08 14.27 1.65
N GLU A 33 11.03 14.19 2.58
CA GLU A 33 10.88 14.74 3.94
C GLU A 33 11.27 16.23 4.04
N ARG A 34 11.78 16.85 2.95
CA ARG A 34 12.17 18.27 2.95
C ARG A 34 11.01 19.24 3.07
N ALA A 35 9.84 18.88 2.56
CA ALA A 35 8.65 19.72 2.63
C ALA A 35 7.40 18.87 2.74
N PHE A 36 6.41 19.38 3.47
CA PHE A 36 5.12 18.71 3.64
C PHE A 36 4.47 18.32 2.31
N TRP A 37 4.51 19.20 1.31
CA TRP A 37 3.89 18.93 0.01
C TRP A 37 4.54 17.78 -0.77
N PHE A 38 5.87 17.60 -0.68
CA PHE A 38 6.54 16.46 -1.30
C PHE A 38 6.18 15.15 -0.62
N TYR A 39 6.13 15.16 0.72
CA TYR A 39 5.66 14.02 1.49
C TYR A 39 4.20 13.65 1.15
N ALA A 40 3.30 14.64 1.11
CA ALA A 40 1.89 14.44 0.78
C ALA A 40 1.69 13.93 -0.65
N ALA A 41 2.41 14.50 -1.63
CA ALA A 41 2.36 14.06 -3.02
C ALA A 41 2.89 12.62 -3.17
N ASN A 42 3.99 12.28 -2.50
CA ASN A 42 4.53 10.92 -2.49
C ASN A 42 3.53 9.93 -1.87
N ALA A 43 2.94 10.26 -0.73
CA ALA A 43 1.93 9.42 -0.09
C ALA A 43 0.72 9.20 -0.98
N PHE A 44 0.25 10.24 -1.67
CA PHE A 44 -0.86 10.16 -2.63
C PHE A 44 -0.52 9.29 -3.84
N LEU A 45 0.64 9.48 -4.46
CA LEU A 45 1.08 8.68 -5.61
C LEU A 45 1.29 7.21 -5.23
N ALA A 46 1.88 6.94 -4.07
CA ALA A 46 2.05 5.60 -3.56
C ALA A 46 0.69 4.93 -3.28
N ALA A 47 -0.25 5.65 -2.66
CA ALA A 47 -1.61 5.15 -2.45
C ALA A 47 -2.33 4.85 -3.77
N ALA A 48 -2.20 5.74 -4.76
CA ALA A 48 -2.77 5.55 -6.09
C ALA A 48 -2.18 4.31 -6.78
N LEU A 49 -0.85 4.14 -6.74
CA LEU A 49 -0.16 2.99 -7.32
C LEU A 49 -0.63 1.67 -6.69
N VAL A 50 -0.62 1.61 -5.36
CA VAL A 50 -0.98 0.39 -4.62
C VAL A 50 -2.46 0.05 -4.81
N THR A 51 -3.33 1.07 -4.80
CA THR A 51 -4.76 0.91 -5.07
C THR A 51 -5.02 0.47 -6.51
N PHE A 52 -4.34 1.07 -7.48
CA PHE A 52 -4.40 0.68 -8.88
C PHE A 52 -3.96 -0.76 -9.07
N ALA A 53 -2.83 -1.17 -8.48
CA ALA A 53 -2.34 -2.54 -8.53
C ALA A 53 -3.36 -3.53 -7.96
N PHE A 54 -3.97 -3.21 -6.82
CA PHE A 54 -5.04 -4.03 -6.25
C PHE A 54 -6.25 -4.14 -7.21
N GLN A 55 -6.74 -3.02 -7.73
CA GLN A 55 -7.89 -2.95 -8.62
C GLN A 55 -7.65 -3.68 -9.94
N ALA A 56 -6.48 -3.48 -10.55
CA ALA A 56 -6.06 -4.16 -11.76
C ALA A 56 -6.01 -5.67 -11.55
N THR A 57 -5.37 -6.14 -10.47
CA THR A 57 -5.29 -7.56 -10.14
C THR A 57 -6.66 -8.15 -9.81
N ALA A 58 -7.49 -7.45 -9.05
CA ALA A 58 -8.86 -7.89 -8.75
C ALA A 58 -9.70 -8.03 -10.03
N ARG A 59 -9.54 -7.11 -10.99
CA ARG A 59 -10.20 -7.18 -12.30
C ARG A 59 -9.69 -8.33 -13.15
N LEU A 60 -8.37 -8.53 -13.21
CA LEU A 60 -7.75 -9.67 -13.92
C LEU A 60 -8.23 -11.01 -13.37
N LEU A 61 -8.35 -11.12 -12.05
CA LEU A 61 -8.85 -12.31 -11.34
C LEU A 61 -10.38 -12.39 -11.31
N ARG A 62 -11.09 -11.47 -11.97
CA ARG A 62 -12.57 -11.40 -12.06
C ARG A 62 -13.27 -11.43 -10.70
N ILE A 63 -12.69 -10.75 -9.71
CA ILE A 63 -13.21 -10.69 -8.35
C ILE A 63 -14.36 -9.68 -8.29
N PRO A 64 -15.59 -10.11 -7.92
CA PRO A 64 -16.73 -9.20 -7.82
C PRO A 64 -16.52 -8.19 -6.70
N HIS A 65 -16.96 -6.93 -6.91
CA HIS A 65 -16.81 -5.83 -5.94
C HIS A 65 -17.30 -6.19 -4.53
N SER A 66 -18.43 -6.87 -4.44
CA SER A 66 -19.05 -7.26 -3.16
C SER A 66 -18.22 -8.25 -2.33
N ARG A 67 -17.16 -8.85 -2.89
CA ARG A 67 -16.33 -9.85 -2.21
C ARG A 67 -14.85 -9.46 -2.14
N ARG A 68 -14.54 -8.17 -2.18
CA ARG A 68 -13.15 -7.66 -2.25
C ARG A 68 -12.42 -7.55 -0.93
N LEU A 69 -13.12 -7.66 0.20
CA LEU A 69 -12.49 -7.57 1.53
C LEU A 69 -11.37 -8.62 1.73
N TYR A 70 -11.68 -9.91 1.57
CA TYR A 70 -10.67 -10.98 1.72
C TYR A 70 -9.53 -10.89 0.68
N PRO A 71 -9.80 -10.60 -0.61
CA PRO A 71 -8.74 -10.29 -1.58
C PRO A 71 -7.84 -9.13 -1.18
N ALA A 72 -8.40 -8.06 -0.61
CA ALA A 72 -7.64 -6.91 -0.13
C ALA A 72 -6.73 -7.29 1.04
N MET A 73 -7.22 -8.15 1.96
CA MET A 73 -6.39 -8.70 3.03
C MET A 73 -5.25 -9.56 2.47
N ALA A 74 -5.54 -10.45 1.52
CA ALA A 74 -4.52 -11.29 0.88
C ALA A 74 -3.44 -10.46 0.17
N PHE A 75 -3.84 -9.31 -0.40
CA PHE A 75 -2.94 -8.35 -1.04
C PHE A 75 -2.11 -7.56 -0.01
N ALA A 76 -2.73 -7.05 1.06
CA ALA A 76 -2.10 -6.13 1.99
C ALA A 76 -1.22 -6.81 3.06
N LEU A 77 -1.63 -7.99 3.54
CA LEU A 77 -1.00 -8.66 4.69
C LEU A 77 0.51 -8.93 4.53
N PRO A 78 1.01 -9.42 3.37
CA PRO A 78 2.44 -9.63 3.20
C PRO A 78 3.26 -8.35 3.33
N GLY A 79 2.79 -7.26 2.71
CA GLY A 79 3.41 -5.94 2.85
C GLY A 79 3.36 -5.44 4.30
N ALA A 80 2.24 -5.64 4.99
CA ALA A 80 2.10 -5.25 6.41
C ALA A 80 3.04 -6.05 7.33
N ALA A 81 3.23 -7.34 7.07
CA ALA A 81 4.19 -8.16 7.79
C ALA A 81 5.63 -7.66 7.56
N ALA A 82 5.99 -7.38 6.30
CA ALA A 82 7.30 -6.83 5.95
C ALA A 82 7.52 -5.43 6.57
N ALA A 83 6.48 -4.59 6.59
CA ALA A 83 6.52 -3.28 7.22
C ALA A 83 6.79 -3.38 8.73
N ASN A 84 6.18 -4.34 9.43
CA ASN A 84 6.46 -4.58 10.84
C ASN A 84 7.94 -4.96 11.07
N LEU A 85 8.55 -5.74 10.18
CA LEU A 85 9.98 -6.06 10.27
C LEU A 85 10.85 -4.81 10.12
N ILE A 86 10.50 -3.91 9.20
CA ILE A 86 11.19 -2.61 9.04
C ILE A 86 11.02 -1.75 10.30
N LEU A 87 9.82 -1.69 10.87
CA LEU A 87 9.56 -0.90 12.08
C LEU A 87 10.33 -1.42 13.30
N LEU A 88 10.37 -2.74 13.48
CA LEU A 88 11.15 -3.38 14.56
C LEU A 88 12.66 -3.16 14.37
N GLY A 89 13.13 -3.14 13.12
CA GLY A 89 14.53 -2.93 12.75
C GLY A 89 14.85 -1.49 12.33
N PHE A 90 14.03 -0.50 12.65
CA PHE A 90 14.17 0.82 12.01
C PHE A 90 15.51 1.50 12.33
N VAL A 91 15.93 1.46 13.60
CA VAL A 91 17.20 2.04 14.07
C VAL A 91 18.41 1.46 13.33
N PRO A 92 18.59 0.12 13.24
CA PRO A 92 19.71 -0.45 12.49
C PRO A 92 19.57 -0.28 10.96
N LEU A 93 18.36 -0.15 10.41
CA LEU A 93 18.13 0.00 8.97
C LEU A 93 18.31 1.44 8.47
N ALA A 94 18.17 2.43 9.33
CA ALA A 94 18.29 3.85 8.99
C ALA A 94 19.20 4.58 10.00
N PRO A 95 20.50 4.23 10.07
CA PRO A 95 21.43 4.88 10.98
C PRO A 95 21.56 6.36 10.62
N GLY A 96 21.21 7.25 11.55
CA GLY A 96 21.23 8.70 11.36
C GLY A 96 19.92 9.32 10.85
N ALA A 97 18.84 8.54 10.69
CA ALA A 97 17.53 9.10 10.42
C ALA A 97 17.03 9.95 11.61
N GLU A 98 16.30 11.03 11.30
CA GLU A 98 15.67 11.84 12.34
C GLU A 98 14.64 11.00 13.11
N PRO A 99 14.44 11.26 14.43
CA PRO A 99 13.41 10.56 15.21
C PRO A 99 12.01 10.67 14.59
N SER A 100 11.71 11.76 13.88
CA SER A 100 10.44 11.98 13.18
C SER A 100 10.24 11.07 11.96
N SER A 101 11.30 10.54 11.35
CA SER A 101 11.19 9.72 10.13
C SER A 101 10.45 8.41 10.39
N LEU A 102 10.54 7.84 11.61
CA LEU A 102 9.73 6.69 12.00
C LEU A 102 8.24 7.01 11.98
N GLY A 103 7.85 8.16 12.55
CA GLY A 103 6.46 8.62 12.57
C GLY A 103 5.93 8.93 11.18
N ARG A 104 6.76 9.55 10.33
CA ARG A 104 6.44 9.80 8.91
C ARG A 104 6.24 8.49 8.15
N TYR A 105 7.15 7.53 8.30
CA TYR A 105 6.99 6.23 7.66
C TYR A 105 5.71 5.49 8.14
N LEU A 106 5.38 5.56 9.43
CA LEU A 106 4.14 4.97 9.95
C LEU A 106 2.89 5.65 9.38
N ALA A 107 2.88 6.98 9.29
CA ALA A 107 1.79 7.72 8.65
C ALA A 107 1.64 7.36 7.16
N PHE A 108 2.76 7.19 6.46
CA PHE A 108 2.79 6.75 5.07
C PHE A 108 2.15 5.37 4.91
N LEU A 109 2.52 4.39 5.75
CA LEU A 109 1.92 3.05 5.75
C LEU A 109 0.41 3.10 6.01
N ILE A 110 -0.04 3.91 6.97
CA ILE A 110 -1.48 4.08 7.28
C ILE A 110 -2.23 4.55 6.03
N VAL A 111 -1.71 5.55 5.32
CA VAL A 111 -2.33 6.06 4.08
C VAL A 111 -2.47 4.96 3.03
N LEU A 112 -1.43 4.12 2.85
CA LEU A 112 -1.47 3.01 1.90
C LEU A 112 -2.56 1.99 2.24
N TYR A 113 -2.60 1.50 3.49
CA TYR A 113 -3.54 0.45 3.88
C TYR A 113 -4.99 0.94 3.96
N ILE A 114 -5.21 2.19 4.41
CA ILE A 114 -6.54 2.80 4.36
C ILE A 114 -7.02 2.91 2.91
N SER A 115 -6.14 3.31 1.98
CA SER A 115 -6.52 3.45 0.56
C SER A 115 -6.92 2.12 -0.06
N ILE A 116 -6.16 1.05 0.21
CA ILE A 116 -6.54 -0.31 -0.21
C ILE A 116 -7.91 -0.70 0.39
N GLY A 117 -8.08 -0.49 1.70
CA GLY A 117 -9.31 -0.85 2.41
C GLY A 117 -10.53 -0.08 1.88
N ALA A 118 -10.41 1.23 1.72
CA ALA A 118 -11.44 2.09 1.15
C ALA A 118 -11.83 1.64 -0.26
N SER A 119 -10.84 1.34 -1.11
CA SER A 119 -11.07 0.88 -2.47
C SER A 119 -11.71 -0.52 -2.56
N ALA A 120 -11.46 -1.37 -1.56
CA ALA A 120 -12.12 -2.67 -1.45
C ALA A 120 -13.58 -2.58 -1.02
N LEU A 121 -13.95 -1.54 -0.27
CA LEU A 121 -15.30 -1.28 0.23
C LEU A 121 -16.15 -0.43 -0.72
N GLU A 122 -15.51 0.19 -1.72
CA GLU A 122 -16.20 1.02 -2.71
C GLU A 122 -17.27 0.22 -3.47
N ARG A 123 -18.51 0.73 -3.41
CA ARG A 123 -19.66 0.10 -4.07
C ARG A 123 -19.53 0.24 -5.59
N ALA A 124 -19.89 -0.82 -6.31
CA ALA A 124 -20.00 -0.73 -7.76
C ALA A 124 -21.01 0.38 -8.14
N PRO A 125 -20.76 1.15 -9.22
CA PRO A 125 -21.72 2.13 -9.70
C PRO A 125 -23.08 1.44 -9.87
N GLN A 126 -24.09 1.92 -9.15
CA GLN A 126 -25.45 1.45 -9.39
C GLN A 126 -25.79 1.85 -10.83
N LYS A 127 -25.96 0.86 -11.71
CA LYS A 127 -26.59 1.13 -13.01
C LYS A 127 -27.96 1.72 -12.69
N THR A 128 -28.13 3.01 -12.93
CA THR A 128 -29.42 3.68 -12.91
C THR A 128 -30.30 2.86 -13.85
N ARG A 129 -31.27 2.11 -13.30
CA ARG A 129 -32.32 1.51 -14.11
C ARG A 129 -33.20 2.68 -14.56
N LEU A 130 -32.85 3.27 -15.70
CA LEU A 130 -33.75 4.09 -16.49
C LEU A 130 -34.59 3.16 -17.36
#